data_AF-A0AAJ0GS21-F1
#
_entry.id   AF-A0AAJ0GS21-F1
#
_cell.length_a   1.000
_cell.length_b   1.000
_cell.length_c   1.000
_cell.angle_alpha   90.00
_cell.angle_beta   90.00
_cell.angle_gamma   90.00
#
_symmetry.space_group_name_H-M   'P 1'
#
loop_
_entity.id
_entity.type
_entity.pdbx_description
1 polymer ?
#
loop_
_entity_poly.entity_id
_entity_poly.type
_entity_poly.pdbx_seq_one_letter_code
_entity_poly.pdbx_strand_id
1 'polypeptide(L)'
;MSRAEILDIGRKIDLTMLPVASGAAFDLHAEEHNTRCHPDTRTELLCQIQEWANDPQAESIFWLNGMAGTGKSTISRTVATSFAKDGLLSASFFFKRGESDRGKASLLFPTIASQLVCQIPALEPSVRKAIDADVPKKALRDQLEKLILQPFSSIHRTTAVVIVVDTLDEYDGDEDMKTIISLLV
;
A
#
# COMPACT_ATOMS: atom_id res chain seq x y z
N MET A 1 30.54 -1.69 -26.25
CA MET A 1 29.58 -1.63 -25.12
C MET A 1 30.34 -1.24 -23.88
N SER A 2 29.91 -0.20 -23.19
CA SER A 2 30.71 0.43 -22.12
C SER A 2 30.46 -0.25 -20.78
N ARG A 3 31.48 -0.29 -19.94
CA ARG A 3 31.51 -0.86 -18.57
C ARG A 3 30.46 -0.24 -17.62
N ALA A 4 29.76 0.82 -18.04
CA ALA A 4 28.71 1.49 -17.28
C ALA A 4 27.35 0.78 -17.36
N GLU A 5 27.13 -0.13 -18.32
CA GLU A 5 25.82 -0.80 -18.51
C GLU A 5 25.67 -2.11 -17.72
N ILE A 6 26.65 -2.49 -16.89
CA ILE A 6 26.66 -3.77 -16.13
C ILE A 6 26.35 -3.58 -14.62
N LEU A 7 26.09 -2.36 -14.15
CA LEU A 7 25.88 -2.06 -12.72
C LEU A 7 24.40 -2.08 -12.27
N ASP A 8 23.54 -2.90 -12.87
CA ASP A 8 22.14 -3.07 -12.41
C ASP A 8 21.85 -4.49 -11.87
N ILE A 9 22.85 -5.15 -11.28
CA ILE A 9 22.67 -6.43 -10.60
C ILE A 9 22.75 -6.20 -9.09
N GLY A 10 21.59 -5.98 -8.49
CA GLY A 10 21.30 -6.37 -7.12
C GLY A 10 21.87 -5.48 -6.02
N ARG A 11 21.42 -4.22 -5.93
CA ARG A 11 21.39 -3.56 -4.61
C ARG A 11 20.28 -4.24 -3.81
N LYS A 12 20.64 -5.25 -3.00
CA LYS A 12 19.73 -5.87 -2.04
C LYS A 12 19.39 -4.79 -1.02
N ILE A 13 18.25 -4.13 -1.19
CA ILE A 13 17.79 -3.11 -0.25
C ILE A 13 17.56 -3.83 1.08
N ASP A 14 18.39 -3.52 2.07
CA ASP A 14 18.28 -4.14 3.39
C ASP A 14 17.17 -3.46 4.19
N LEU A 15 15.94 -3.86 3.90
CA LEU A 15 14.71 -3.44 4.60
C LEU A 15 14.31 -4.41 5.71
N THR A 16 15.20 -5.33 6.09
CA THR A 16 14.93 -6.34 7.15
C THR A 16 14.56 -5.72 8.51
N MET A 17 14.77 -4.41 8.64
CA MET A 17 14.50 -3.62 9.84
C MET A 17 13.08 -3.03 9.90
N LEU A 18 12.31 -3.05 8.80
CA LEU A 18 10.90 -2.68 8.85
C LEU A 18 10.09 -3.90 9.32
N PRO A 19 9.26 -3.76 10.38
CA PRO A 19 8.30 -4.81 10.71
C PRO A 19 7.23 -4.86 9.61
N VAL A 20 7.14 -5.97 8.89
CA VAL A 20 6.17 -6.17 7.81
C VAL A 20 5.11 -7.16 8.26
N ALA A 21 3.84 -6.84 8.01
CA ALA A 21 2.74 -7.77 8.24
C ALA A 21 2.76 -8.89 7.20
N SER A 22 3.02 -10.12 7.64
CA SER A 22 3.02 -11.28 6.76
C SER A 22 1.64 -11.50 6.13
N GLY A 23 1.59 -11.70 4.82
CA GLY A 23 0.35 -11.96 4.08
C GLY A 23 -0.55 -10.74 3.84
N ALA A 24 -0.09 -9.51 4.17
CA ALA A 24 -0.91 -8.30 4.01
C ALA A 24 -0.92 -7.74 2.57
N ALA A 25 0.13 -7.99 1.78
CA ALA A 25 0.18 -7.55 0.38
C ALA A 25 -0.63 -8.49 -0.53
N PHE A 26 -1.20 -7.93 -1.61
CA PHE A 26 -2.15 -8.61 -2.50
C PHE A 26 -1.57 -9.83 -3.24
N ASP A 27 -0.26 -9.87 -3.42
CA ASP A 27 0.49 -10.85 -4.21
C ASP A 27 1.13 -11.95 -3.36
N LEU A 28 0.89 -11.93 -2.05
CA LEU A 28 1.37 -12.99 -1.15
C LEU A 28 0.48 -14.22 -1.23
N HIS A 29 1.06 -15.40 -0.94
CA HIS A 29 0.34 -16.69 -0.95
C HIS A 29 -0.94 -16.68 -0.10
N ALA A 30 -0.97 -15.91 0.99
CA ALA A 30 -2.17 -15.74 1.83
C ALA A 30 -3.39 -15.17 1.07
N GLU A 31 -3.15 -14.46 -0.03
CA GLU A 31 -4.18 -13.84 -0.87
C GLU A 31 -4.43 -14.61 -2.19
N GLU A 32 -3.65 -15.66 -2.49
CA GLU A 32 -3.69 -16.37 -3.78
C GLU A 32 -5.09 -16.93 -4.11
N HIS A 33 -5.73 -17.55 -3.12
CA HIS A 33 -7.04 -18.18 -3.26
C HIS A 33 -8.23 -17.25 -2.99
N ASN A 34 -7.98 -15.98 -2.68
CA ASN A 34 -9.07 -15.05 -2.43
C ASN A 34 -9.78 -14.68 -3.73
N THR A 35 -11.11 -14.57 -3.62
CA THR A 35 -11.96 -14.31 -4.77
C THR A 35 -11.74 -12.91 -5.32
N ARG A 36 -11.69 -12.82 -6.65
CA ARG A 36 -11.75 -11.59 -7.44
C ARG A 36 -13.15 -11.47 -8.04
N CYS A 37 -13.47 -10.29 -8.57
CA CYS A 37 -14.74 -10.07 -9.25
C CYS A 37 -14.89 -11.11 -10.37
N HIS A 38 -16.10 -11.67 -10.50
CA HIS A 38 -16.41 -12.50 -11.65
C HIS A 38 -16.26 -11.65 -12.93
N PRO A 39 -15.78 -12.22 -14.04
CA PRO A 39 -15.81 -11.54 -15.33
C PRO A 39 -17.18 -10.89 -15.59
N ASP A 40 -17.15 -9.70 -16.18
CA ASP A 40 -18.34 -8.92 -16.57
C ASP A 40 -19.23 -8.44 -15.41
N THR A 41 -18.74 -8.51 -14.17
CA THR A 41 -19.42 -7.93 -13.00
C THR A 41 -18.69 -6.68 -12.51
N ARG A 42 -19.45 -5.72 -11.94
CA ARG A 42 -18.92 -4.46 -11.38
C ARG A 42 -18.08 -3.65 -12.38
N THR A 43 -18.25 -3.87 -13.68
CA THR A 43 -17.44 -3.29 -14.76
C THR A 43 -17.45 -1.76 -14.73
N GLU A 44 -18.61 -1.15 -14.54
CA GLU A 44 -18.74 0.30 -14.45
C GLU A 44 -17.93 0.89 -13.29
N LEU A 45 -18.04 0.30 -12.09
CA LEU A 45 -17.28 0.74 -10.93
C LEU A 45 -15.77 0.51 -11.10
N LEU A 46 -15.35 -0.62 -11.67
CA LEU A 46 -13.95 -0.89 -11.96
C LEU A 46 -13.39 0.13 -12.99
N CYS A 47 -14.20 0.51 -13.99
CA CYS A 47 -13.84 1.56 -14.95
C CYS A 47 -13.67 2.91 -14.26
N GLN A 48 -14.61 3.31 -13.40
CA GLN A 48 -14.52 4.56 -12.62
C GLN A 48 -13.25 4.61 -11.76
N ILE A 49 -12.89 3.49 -11.11
CA ILE A 49 -11.66 3.41 -10.30
C ILE A 49 -10.40 3.52 -11.19
N GLN A 50 -10.40 2.91 -12.37
CA GLN A 50 -9.30 3.03 -13.32
C GLN A 50 -9.16 4.46 -13.84
N GLU A 51 -10.25 5.12 -14.20
CA GLU A 51 -10.28 6.51 -14.65
C GLU A 51 -9.75 7.44 -13.55
N TRP A 52 -10.24 7.28 -12.32
CA TRP A 52 -9.76 8.01 -11.16
C TRP A 52 -8.25 7.87 -10.96
N ALA A 53 -7.71 6.65 -11.04
CA ALA A 53 -6.28 6.41 -10.82
C ALA A 53 -5.38 7.00 -11.91
N ASN A 54 -5.92 7.27 -13.09
CA ASN A 54 -5.19 7.83 -14.24
C ASN A 54 -5.39 9.34 -14.42
N ASP A 55 -6.30 9.96 -13.66
CA ASP A 55 -6.57 11.39 -13.74
C ASP A 55 -5.67 12.18 -12.77
N PRO A 56 -4.71 13.00 -13.26
CA PRO A 56 -3.84 13.81 -12.41
C PRO A 56 -4.57 14.93 -11.64
N GLN A 57 -5.82 15.22 -11.99
CA GLN A 57 -6.67 16.21 -11.33
C GLN A 57 -7.67 15.59 -10.34
N ALA A 58 -7.72 14.25 -10.26
CA ALA A 58 -8.60 13.58 -9.33
C ALA A 58 -8.17 13.78 -7.87
N GLU A 59 -9.13 13.65 -6.97
CA GLU A 59 -8.89 13.62 -5.53
C GLU A 59 -7.91 12.51 -5.15
N SER A 60 -7.10 12.72 -4.12
CA SER A 60 -6.06 11.76 -3.71
C SER A 60 -6.61 10.45 -3.14
N ILE A 61 -7.91 10.39 -2.80
CA ILE A 61 -8.56 9.21 -2.21
C ILE A 61 -9.81 8.83 -2.98
N PHE A 62 -9.85 7.57 -3.43
CA PHE A 62 -11.08 6.91 -3.83
C PHE A 62 -11.63 6.11 -2.65
N TRP A 63 -12.78 6.54 -2.11
CA TRP A 63 -13.41 5.87 -0.97
C TRP A 63 -14.47 4.88 -1.41
N LEU A 64 -14.12 3.58 -1.44
CA LEU A 64 -15.06 2.50 -1.75
C LEU A 64 -15.91 2.13 -0.51
N ASN A 65 -17.08 2.75 -0.38
CA ASN A 65 -18.04 2.42 0.69
C ASN A 65 -19.20 1.54 0.20
N GLY A 66 -19.87 0.88 1.14
CA GLY A 66 -21.02 0.03 0.86
C GLY A 66 -21.35 -0.90 2.02
N MET A 67 -22.56 -1.47 2.00
CA MET A 67 -23.02 -2.38 3.04
C MET A 67 -22.09 -3.58 3.25
N ALA A 68 -22.11 -4.18 4.44
CA ALA A 68 -21.41 -5.43 4.70
C ALA A 68 -21.86 -6.52 3.72
N GLY A 69 -20.93 -7.35 3.24
CA GLY A 69 -21.24 -8.45 2.32
C GLY A 69 -21.45 -8.08 0.84
N THR A 70 -21.28 -6.82 0.44
CA THR A 70 -21.46 -6.41 -0.98
C THR A 70 -20.28 -6.71 -1.90
N GLY A 71 -19.19 -7.27 -1.36
CA GLY A 71 -18.00 -7.67 -2.12
C GLY A 71 -16.95 -6.57 -2.28
N LYS A 72 -16.88 -5.60 -1.35
CA LYS A 72 -15.84 -4.53 -1.37
C LYS A 72 -14.42 -5.09 -1.44
N SER A 73 -14.08 -6.03 -0.57
CA SER A 73 -12.77 -6.70 -0.60
C SER A 73 -12.48 -7.42 -1.91
N THR A 74 -13.51 -8.03 -2.51
CA THR A 74 -13.40 -8.65 -3.83
C THR A 74 -13.08 -7.61 -4.92
N ILE A 75 -13.67 -6.41 -4.84
CA ILE A 75 -13.34 -5.28 -5.71
C ILE A 75 -11.91 -4.80 -5.44
N SER A 76 -11.53 -4.53 -4.18
CA SER A 76 -10.18 -4.09 -3.79
C SER A 76 -9.10 -5.03 -4.31
N ARG A 77 -9.28 -6.35 -4.19
CA ARG A 77 -8.35 -7.36 -4.73
C ARG A 77 -8.28 -7.34 -6.25
N THR A 78 -9.41 -7.14 -6.91
CA THR A 78 -9.48 -7.03 -8.38
C THR A 78 -8.74 -5.81 -8.87
N VAL A 79 -8.97 -4.66 -8.23
CA VAL A 79 -8.29 -3.39 -8.51
C VAL A 79 -6.79 -3.51 -8.28
N ALA A 80 -6.36 -4.02 -7.13
CA ALA A 80 -4.93 -4.23 -6.84
C ALA A 80 -4.28 -5.14 -7.90
N THR A 81 -4.94 -6.24 -8.27
CA THR A 81 -4.43 -7.15 -9.31
C THR A 81 -4.33 -6.45 -10.68
N SER A 82 -5.32 -5.63 -11.04
CA SER A 82 -5.32 -4.89 -12.32
C SER A 82 -4.20 -3.84 -12.35
N PHE A 83 -4.13 -3.00 -11.31
CA PHE A 83 -3.12 -1.96 -11.21
C PHE A 83 -1.70 -2.52 -11.14
N ALA A 84 -1.50 -3.68 -10.53
CA ALA A 84 -0.19 -4.34 -10.56
C ALA A 84 0.20 -4.79 -11.98
N LYS A 85 -0.74 -5.32 -12.76
CA LYS A 85 -0.51 -5.68 -14.17
C LYS A 85 -0.20 -4.47 -15.04
N ASP A 86 -0.85 -3.34 -14.75
CA ASP A 86 -0.66 -2.08 -15.48
C ASP A 86 0.58 -1.30 -15.01
N GLY A 87 1.29 -1.78 -13.97
CA GLY A 87 2.45 -1.09 -13.39
C GLY A 87 2.10 0.16 -12.57
N LEU A 88 0.83 0.33 -12.18
CA LEU A 88 0.33 1.47 -11.39
C LEU A 88 0.37 1.22 -9.88
N LEU A 89 0.21 -0.04 -9.44
CA LEU A 89 0.17 -0.37 -8.02
C LEU A 89 1.57 -0.25 -7.40
N SER A 90 1.70 0.59 -6.38
CA SER A 90 2.96 0.77 -5.65
C SER A 90 2.99 0.06 -4.30
N ALA A 91 1.84 -0.14 -3.65
CA ALA A 91 1.73 -0.92 -2.43
C ALA A 91 0.28 -1.37 -2.18
N SER A 92 0.11 -2.37 -1.32
CA SER A 92 -1.20 -2.78 -0.85
C SER A 92 -1.18 -3.30 0.59
N PHE A 93 -2.31 -3.18 1.28
CA PHE A 93 -2.50 -3.75 2.61
C PHE A 93 -3.95 -4.23 2.79
N PHE A 94 -4.11 -5.54 3.01
CA PHE A 94 -5.40 -6.17 3.26
C PHE A 94 -5.49 -6.57 4.74
N PHE A 95 -6.26 -5.82 5.52
CA PHE A 95 -6.53 -6.16 6.92
C PHE A 95 -7.26 -7.50 7.01
N LYS A 96 -7.01 -8.24 8.09
CA LYS A 96 -7.72 -9.49 8.36
C LYS A 96 -7.87 -9.71 9.85
N ARG A 97 -9.13 -9.77 10.31
CA ARG A 97 -9.44 -9.95 11.74
C ARG A 97 -8.93 -11.29 12.26
N GLY A 98 -8.42 -11.29 13.49
CA GLY A 98 -7.99 -12.52 14.18
C GLY A 98 -6.63 -13.07 13.73
N GLU A 99 -5.97 -12.45 12.76
CA GLU A 99 -4.58 -12.77 12.41
C GLU A 99 -3.60 -11.84 13.13
N SER A 100 -2.49 -12.40 13.63
CA SER A 100 -1.60 -11.72 14.57
C SER A 100 -1.02 -10.41 14.03
N ASP A 101 -0.72 -10.35 12.73
CA ASP A 101 -0.03 -9.20 12.13
C ASP A 101 -0.97 -8.36 11.27
N ARG A 102 -1.84 -8.99 10.48
CA ARG A 102 -2.82 -8.31 9.62
C ARG A 102 -3.95 -7.62 10.38
N GLY A 103 -4.05 -7.87 11.68
CA GLY A 103 -4.93 -7.15 12.59
C GLY A 103 -4.27 -5.99 13.33
N LYS A 104 -3.02 -5.59 13.02
CA LYS A 104 -2.30 -4.51 13.74
C LYS A 104 -2.14 -3.27 12.86
N ALA A 105 -2.84 -2.18 13.21
CA ALA A 105 -2.69 -0.87 12.57
C ALA A 105 -1.23 -0.37 12.57
N SER A 106 -0.46 -0.67 13.63
CA SER A 106 0.95 -0.31 13.76
C SER A 106 1.87 -0.92 12.69
N LEU A 107 1.40 -1.94 11.94
CA LEU A 107 2.14 -2.55 10.84
C LEU A 107 1.75 -2.00 9.47
N LEU A 108 0.71 -1.17 9.36
CA LEU A 108 0.23 -0.63 8.09
C LEU A 108 1.34 0.17 7.38
N PHE A 109 1.75 1.30 7.96
CA PHE A 109 2.73 2.19 7.32
C PHE A 109 4.12 1.57 7.15
N PRO A 110 4.67 0.79 8.10
CA PRO A 110 5.91 0.05 7.88
C PRO A 110 5.84 -0.94 6.70
N THR A 111 4.71 -1.66 6.56
CA THR A 111 4.49 -2.61 5.45
C THR A 111 4.38 -1.87 4.10
N ILE A 112 3.65 -0.76 4.07
CA ILE A 112 3.54 0.09 2.88
C ILE A 112 4.90 0.67 2.51
N ALA A 113 5.65 1.22 3.47
CA ALA A 113 6.98 1.78 3.23
C ALA A 113 7.95 0.74 2.66
N SER A 114 7.91 -0.50 3.17
CA SER A 114 8.72 -1.59 2.63
C SER A 114 8.39 -1.89 1.17
N GLN A 115 7.10 -1.96 0.81
CA GLN A 115 6.67 -2.18 -0.57
C GLN A 115 7.08 -1.03 -1.49
N LEU A 116 6.89 0.22 -1.02
CA LEU A 116 7.24 1.42 -1.76
C LEU A 116 8.74 1.51 -2.05
N VAL A 117 9.62 1.16 -1.11
CA VAL A 117 11.07 1.18 -1.37
C VAL A 117 11.46 0.10 -2.38
N CYS A 118 10.83 -1.07 -2.36
CA CYS A 118 11.05 -2.10 -3.38
C CYS A 118 10.66 -1.63 -4.80
N GLN A 119 9.53 -0.92 -4.92
CA GLN A 119 9.06 -0.37 -6.20
C GLN A 119 9.77 0.94 -6.59
N ILE A 120 10.29 1.67 -5.60
CA ILE A 120 10.84 3.02 -5.73
C ILE A 120 12.13 3.11 -4.90
N PRO A 121 13.25 2.55 -5.38
CA PRO A 121 14.50 2.50 -4.63
C PRO A 121 15.03 3.88 -4.19
N ALA A 122 14.64 4.95 -4.89
CA ALA A 122 14.98 6.33 -4.53
C ALA A 122 14.47 6.76 -3.13
N LEU A 123 13.45 6.08 -2.59
CA LEU A 123 12.93 6.35 -1.25
C LEU A 123 13.81 5.78 -0.14
N GLU A 124 14.66 4.79 -0.45
CA GLU A 124 15.47 4.05 0.53
C GLU A 124 16.23 4.97 1.50
N PRO A 125 16.99 6.00 1.05
CA PRO A 125 17.82 6.76 1.97
C PRO A 125 17.01 7.52 3.03
N SER A 126 15.82 7.98 2.66
CA SER A 126 14.93 8.68 3.60
C SER A 126 14.23 7.70 4.54
N VAL A 127 13.77 6.55 4.02
CA VAL A 127 13.15 5.50 4.85
C VAL A 127 14.16 4.91 5.83
N ARG A 128 15.42 4.70 5.43
CA ARG A 128 16.49 4.22 6.30
C ARG A 128 16.73 5.15 7.49
N LYS A 129 16.76 6.46 7.28
CA LYS A 129 16.87 7.45 8.37
C LYS A 129 15.71 7.35 9.36
N ALA A 130 14.49 7.11 8.87
CA ALA A 130 13.32 6.93 9.73
C ALA A 130 13.42 5.63 10.54
N ILE A 131 13.94 4.55 9.95
CA ILE A 131 14.22 3.29 10.66
C ILE A 131 15.26 3.50 11.77
N ASP A 132 16.38 4.16 11.48
CA ASP A 132 17.45 4.43 12.46
C ASP A 132 16.94 5.28 13.64
N ALA A 133 15.90 6.09 13.42
CA ALA A 133 15.21 6.88 14.45
C ALA A 133 14.06 6.14 15.16
N ASP A 134 13.95 4.82 14.96
CA ASP A 134 12.95 3.91 15.53
C ASP A 134 11.50 4.34 15.23
N VAL A 135 11.26 4.98 14.08
CA VAL A 135 9.92 5.43 13.65
C VAL A 135 8.89 4.30 13.56
N PRO A 136 9.21 3.07 13.11
CA PRO A 136 8.21 1.98 13.04
C PRO A 136 7.54 1.62 14.37
N LYS A 137 8.10 2.05 15.51
CA LYS A 137 7.52 1.85 16.85
C LYS A 137 6.77 3.07 17.39
N LYS A 138 6.73 4.18 16.64
CA LYS A 138 6.06 5.44 17.04
C LYS A 138 4.58 5.43 16.65
N ALA A 139 3.88 6.50 17.02
CA ALA A 139 2.48 6.70 16.69
C ALA A 139 2.23 6.70 15.17
N LEU A 140 1.01 6.31 14.76
CA LEU A 140 0.62 6.19 13.34
C LEU A 140 0.87 7.47 12.53
N ARG A 141 0.66 8.64 13.15
CA ARG A 141 0.98 9.95 12.53
C ARG A 141 2.46 10.08 12.18
N ASP A 142 3.34 9.77 13.14
CA ASP A 142 4.79 9.81 12.94
C ASP A 142 5.23 8.80 11.87
N GLN A 143 4.61 7.61 11.86
CA GLN A 143 4.88 6.60 10.85
C GLN A 143 4.51 7.08 9.45
N LEU A 144 3.29 7.59 9.25
CA LEU A 144 2.85 8.13 7.96
C LEU A 144 3.78 9.26 7.49
N GLU A 145 4.03 10.24 8.36
CA GLU A 145 4.82 11.41 8.00
C GLU A 145 6.26 11.02 7.62
N LYS A 146 6.94 10.22 8.44
CA LYS A 146 8.38 9.98 8.30
C LYS A 146 8.72 8.76 7.43
N LEU A 147 7.83 7.78 7.29
CA LEU A 147 8.05 6.60 6.43
C LEU A 147 7.45 6.77 5.03
N ILE A 148 6.49 7.67 4.83
CA ILE A 148 5.81 7.84 3.54
C ILE A 148 6.00 9.27 3.01
N LEU A 149 5.45 10.29 3.70
CA LEU A 149 5.36 11.64 3.15
C LEU A 149 6.73 12.32 2.98
N GLN A 150 7.58 12.29 4.00
CA GLN A 150 8.93 12.85 3.94
C GLN A 150 9.82 12.17 2.88
N PRO A 151 9.84 10.84 2.75
CA PRO A 151 10.51 10.18 1.64
C PRO A 151 10.06 10.70 0.26
N PHE A 152 8.75 10.89 0.05
CA PHE A 152 8.25 11.43 -1.22
C PHE A 152 8.60 12.89 -1.46
N SER A 153 8.68 13.73 -0.43
CA SER A 153 9.10 15.13 -0.58
C SER A 153 10.58 15.28 -0.98
N SER A 154 11.39 14.24 -0.72
CA SER A 154 12.82 14.21 -1.05
C SER A 154 13.13 13.80 -2.50
N ILE A 155 12.12 13.42 -3.27
CA ILE A 155 12.29 12.96 -4.66
C ILE A 155 11.39 13.71 -5.62
N HIS A 156 11.78 13.78 -6.89
CA HIS A 156 10.92 14.31 -7.96
C HIS A 156 10.36 13.15 -8.74
N ARG A 157 9.02 13.07 -8.84
CA ARG A 157 8.33 12.04 -9.63
C ARG A 157 7.26 12.66 -10.50
N THR A 158 7.04 12.03 -11.64
CA THR A 158 6.01 12.38 -12.62
C THR A 158 4.90 11.33 -12.68
N THR A 159 5.06 10.20 -11.99
CA THR A 159 4.13 9.07 -12.00
C THR A 159 3.35 9.02 -10.69
N ALA A 160 2.03 8.82 -10.79
CA ALA A 160 1.18 8.59 -9.63
C ALA A 160 1.61 7.33 -8.86
N VAL A 161 1.36 7.33 -7.55
CA VAL A 161 1.61 6.22 -6.65
C VAL A 161 0.26 5.75 -6.15
N VAL A 162 -0.16 4.56 -6.56
CA VAL A 162 -1.43 4.00 -6.10
C VAL A 162 -1.20 3.01 -4.97
N ILE A 163 -1.92 3.19 -3.88
CA ILE A 163 -1.90 2.32 -2.71
C ILE A 163 -3.33 1.81 -2.48
N VAL A 164 -3.50 0.50 -2.38
CA VAL A 164 -4.80 -0.12 -2.07
C VAL A 164 -4.82 -0.59 -0.62
N VAL A 165 -5.75 -0.07 0.18
CA VAL A 165 -5.98 -0.50 1.56
C VAL A 165 -7.40 -1.05 1.68
N ASP A 166 -7.53 -2.32 2.07
CA ASP A 166 -8.82 -3.00 2.19
C ASP A 166 -9.17 -3.31 3.66
N THR A 167 -10.48 -3.45 3.93
CA THR A 167 -11.05 -3.98 5.20
C THR A 167 -10.63 -3.24 6.47
N LEU A 168 -10.68 -1.90 6.45
CA LEU A 168 -10.53 -1.09 7.67
C LEU A 168 -11.55 -1.49 8.75
N ASP A 169 -12.77 -1.89 8.36
CA ASP A 169 -13.88 -2.28 9.24
C ASP A 169 -13.72 -3.64 9.94
N GLU A 170 -12.73 -4.45 9.56
CA GLU A 170 -12.41 -5.73 10.22
C GLU A 170 -11.38 -5.59 11.36
N TYR A 171 -10.93 -4.36 11.63
CA TYR A 171 -9.99 -4.08 12.70
C TYR A 171 -10.70 -3.86 14.05
N ASP A 172 -10.20 -4.50 15.11
CA ASP A 172 -10.77 -4.42 16.46
C ASP A 172 -10.41 -3.13 17.23
N GLY A 173 -9.58 -2.24 16.66
CA GLY A 173 -9.15 -0.98 17.30
C GLY A 173 -9.87 0.26 16.75
N ASP A 174 -11.03 0.60 17.30
CA ASP A 174 -11.85 1.72 16.80
C ASP A 174 -11.10 3.08 16.76
N GLU A 175 -10.22 3.35 17.74
CA GLU A 175 -9.44 4.61 17.82
C GLU A 175 -8.30 4.69 16.79
N ASP A 176 -7.59 3.59 16.55
CA ASP A 176 -6.51 3.53 15.57
C ASP A 176 -7.06 3.63 14.14
N MET A 177 -8.25 3.06 13.87
CA MET A 177 -8.93 3.23 12.58
C MET A 177 -9.37 4.68 12.34
N LYS A 178 -10.00 5.32 13.33
CA LYS A 178 -10.35 6.75 13.24
C LYS A 178 -9.11 7.60 12.98
N THR A 179 -8.01 7.26 13.66
CA THR A 179 -6.72 7.93 13.46
C THR A 179 -6.24 7.76 12.02
N ILE A 180 -6.22 6.53 11.48
CA ILE A 180 -5.83 6.27 10.08
C ILE A 180 -6.70 7.09 9.12
N ILE A 181 -8.02 7.06 9.26
CA ILE A 181 -8.92 7.80 8.37
C ILE A 181 -8.65 9.30 8.45
N SER A 182 -8.49 9.87 9.65
CA SER A 182 -8.18 11.29 9.84
C SER A 182 -6.78 11.73 9.37
N LEU A 183 -5.89 10.78 9.14
CA LEU A 183 -4.56 11.03 8.58
C LEU A 183 -4.56 10.99 7.06
N LEU A 184 -5.56 10.35 6.46
CA LEU A 184 -5.69 10.21 5.01
C LEU A 184 -6.57 11.33 4.43
N VAL A 185 -7.61 11.78 5.14
CA VAL A 185 -8.55 12.85 4.74
C VAL A 185 -8.15 14.20 5.35
#